data_AF-A0A8S2WF98-F1
#
_entry.id   AF-A0A8S2WF98-F1
#
_cell.length_a   1.000
_cell.length_b   1.000
_cell.length_c   1.000
_cell.angle_alpha   90.00
_cell.angle_beta   90.00
_cell.angle_gamma   90.00
#
_symmetry.space_group_name_H-M   'P 1'
#
loop_
_entity.id
_entity.type
_entity.pdbx_description
1 polymer ?
#
loop_
_entity_poly.entity_id
_entity_poly.type
_entity_poly.pdbx_seq_one_letter_code
_entity_poly.pdbx_strand_id
1 'polypeptide(L)'
;MSLIAEWSIFTIQIQKTFSSTMHQELAIKKVGARQQGLDETILHYYNDMMELFDMMDTDMTDQLKVAYLKADLKVSLKKDVMRQDPKTPAQFLEVAQVEEKLDSSLTMQIDNVQTSHTSSVSTIKSPIRSYP
;
A
#
# COMPACT_ATOMS: atom_id res chain seq x y z
N MET A 1 -46.31 -16.94 -27.87
CA MET A 1 -45.57 -15.75 -27.39
C MET A 1 -44.57 -16.20 -26.32
N SER A 2 -43.37 -16.67 -26.67
CA SER A 2 -42.38 -17.09 -25.64
C SER A 2 -40.91 -17.07 -26.08
N LEU A 3 -40.59 -17.26 -27.38
CA LEU A 3 -39.18 -17.31 -27.84
C LEU A 3 -38.37 -16.01 -27.61
N ILE A 4 -39.00 -14.83 -27.75
CA ILE A 4 -38.29 -13.54 -27.62
C ILE A 4 -37.87 -13.28 -26.16
N ALA A 5 -38.68 -13.72 -25.19
CA ALA A 5 -38.35 -13.60 -23.77
C ALA A 5 -37.19 -14.54 -23.40
N GLU A 6 -37.20 -15.78 -23.87
CA GLU A 6 -36.10 -16.73 -23.68
C GLU A 6 -34.79 -16.25 -24.32
N TRP A 7 -34.84 -15.70 -25.54
CA TRP A 7 -33.65 -15.17 -26.20
C TRP A 7 -33.07 -13.95 -25.47
N SER A 8 -33.93 -13.03 -25.00
CA SER A 8 -33.47 -11.88 -24.20
C SER A 8 -32.84 -12.30 -22.88
N ILE A 9 -33.43 -13.28 -22.18
CA ILE A 9 -32.87 -13.81 -20.94
C ILE A 9 -31.55 -14.53 -21.21
N PHE A 10 -31.49 -15.35 -22.26
CA PHE A 10 -30.27 -16.05 -22.66
C PHE A 10 -29.13 -15.10 -22.98
N THR A 11 -29.38 -14.05 -23.77
CA THR A 11 -28.36 -13.05 -24.13
C THR A 11 -27.88 -12.24 -22.93
N ILE A 12 -28.78 -11.86 -22.02
CA ILE A 12 -28.42 -11.22 -20.74
C ILE A 12 -27.56 -12.14 -19.89
N GLN A 13 -27.91 -13.42 -19.77
CA GLN A 13 -27.14 -14.38 -19.00
C GLN A 13 -25.76 -14.64 -19.61
N ILE A 14 -25.68 -14.80 -20.93
CA ILE A 14 -24.39 -14.92 -21.64
C ILE A 14 -23.54 -13.68 -21.42
N GLN A 15 -24.07 -12.48 -21.65
CA GLN A 15 -23.30 -11.25 -21.45
C GLN A 15 -22.84 -11.12 -20.00
N LYS A 16 -23.71 -11.45 -19.04
CA LYS A 16 -23.38 -11.41 -17.61
C LYS A 16 -22.26 -12.41 -17.30
N THR A 17 -22.39 -13.66 -17.71
CA THR A 17 -21.41 -14.72 -17.44
C THR A 17 -20.04 -14.41 -18.06
N PHE A 18 -19.98 -14.06 -19.35
CA PHE A 18 -18.69 -13.79 -20.00
C PHE A 18 -18.07 -12.48 -19.54
N SER A 19 -18.88 -11.45 -19.24
CA SER A 19 -18.36 -10.22 -18.65
C SER A 19 -17.81 -10.51 -17.25
N SER A 20 -18.54 -11.22 -16.39
CA SER A 20 -18.06 -11.53 -15.04
C SER A 20 -16.77 -12.35 -15.06
N THR A 21 -16.66 -13.37 -15.92
CA THR A 21 -15.45 -14.20 -16.01
C THR A 21 -14.25 -13.39 -16.48
N MET A 22 -14.41 -12.54 -17.50
CA MET A 22 -13.31 -11.69 -17.97
C MET A 22 -12.85 -10.68 -16.92
N HIS A 23 -13.80 -10.09 -16.17
CA HIS A 23 -13.47 -9.13 -15.10
C HIS A 23 -12.76 -9.84 -13.93
N GLN A 24 -13.20 -11.04 -13.58
CA GLN A 24 -12.58 -11.88 -12.55
C GLN A 24 -11.15 -12.28 -12.94
N GLU A 25 -10.91 -12.75 -14.17
CA GLU A 25 -9.56 -13.08 -14.66
C GLU A 25 -8.64 -11.86 -14.65
N LEU A 26 -9.16 -10.70 -15.05
CA LEU A 26 -8.41 -9.44 -14.99
C LEU A 26 -8.08 -9.05 -13.55
N ALA A 27 -9.02 -9.23 -12.61
CA ALA A 27 -8.81 -8.95 -11.20
C ALA A 27 -7.73 -9.87 -10.61
N ILE A 28 -7.78 -11.19 -10.88
CA ILE A 28 -6.73 -12.15 -10.46
C ILE A 28 -5.35 -11.69 -10.95
N LYS A 29 -5.25 -11.31 -12.22
CA LYS A 29 -4.00 -10.83 -12.81
C LYS A 29 -3.52 -9.53 -12.17
N LYS A 30 -4.42 -8.61 -11.86
CA LYS A 30 -4.11 -7.34 -11.19
C LYS A 30 -3.66 -7.56 -9.75
N VAL A 31 -4.34 -8.41 -8.98
CA VAL A 31 -3.93 -8.77 -7.61
C VAL A 31 -2.50 -9.33 -7.61
N GLY A 32 -2.20 -10.29 -8.49
CA GLY A 32 -0.86 -10.89 -8.55
C GLY A 32 0.26 -9.96 -9.03
N ALA A 33 -0.07 -8.83 -9.66
CA ALA A 33 0.89 -7.84 -10.12
C ALA A 33 0.94 -6.59 -9.24
N ARG A 34 0.04 -6.46 -8.25
CA ARG A 34 -0.11 -5.27 -7.44
C ARG A 34 0.93 -5.28 -6.32
N GLN A 35 1.86 -4.34 -6.39
CA GLN A 35 2.84 -4.11 -5.33
C GLN A 35 2.67 -2.71 -4.78
N GLN A 36 2.86 -2.55 -3.47
CA GLN A 36 2.82 -1.21 -2.87
C GLN A 36 3.97 -0.36 -3.44
N GLY A 37 3.63 0.82 -3.97
CA GLY A 37 4.63 1.79 -4.44
C GLY A 37 5.51 2.33 -3.30
N LEU A 38 6.71 2.81 -3.63
CA LEU A 38 7.64 3.34 -2.62
C LEU A 38 7.06 4.55 -1.88
N ASP A 39 6.42 5.46 -2.61
CA ASP A 39 5.80 6.68 -2.08
C ASP A 39 4.29 6.50 -1.80
N GLU A 40 3.79 5.27 -1.93
CA GLU A 40 2.39 4.97 -1.75
C GLU A 40 2.06 4.73 -0.28
N THR A 41 1.00 5.42 0.18
CA THR A 41 0.47 5.21 1.53
C THR A 41 -0.18 3.84 1.66
N ILE A 42 -0.09 3.25 2.86
CA ILE A 42 -0.70 1.95 3.11
C ILE A 42 -2.22 1.96 2.88
N LEU A 43 -2.87 3.09 3.17
CA LEU A 43 -4.32 3.24 3.02
C LEU A 43 -4.74 3.16 1.55
N HIS A 44 -3.98 3.78 0.64
CA HIS A 44 -4.26 3.72 -0.79
C HIS A 44 -4.09 2.29 -1.32
N TYR A 45 -2.95 1.66 -1.03
CA TYR A 45 -2.69 0.27 -1.38
C TYR A 45 -3.78 -0.67 -0.86
N TYR A 46 -4.20 -0.49 0.40
CA TYR A 46 -5.24 -1.31 1.02
C TYR A 46 -6.57 -1.19 0.28
N ASN A 47 -7.03 0.03 -0.01
CA ASN A 47 -8.31 0.26 -0.67
C ASN A 47 -8.33 -0.35 -2.08
N ASP A 48 -7.27 -0.15 -2.86
CA ASP A 48 -7.13 -0.77 -4.18
C ASP A 48 -7.21 -2.30 -4.11
N MET A 49 -6.52 -2.89 -3.13
CA MET A 49 -6.55 -4.34 -2.93
C MET A 49 -7.94 -4.83 -2.52
N MET A 50 -8.69 -4.08 -1.70
CA MET A 50 -10.07 -4.43 -1.35
C MET A 50 -10.98 -4.43 -2.57
N GLU A 51 -10.87 -3.43 -3.45
CA GLU A 51 -11.63 -3.38 -4.70
C GLU A 51 -11.28 -4.55 -5.62
N LEU A 52 -9.99 -4.89 -5.73
CA LEU A 52 -9.53 -6.04 -6.50
C LEU A 52 -10.01 -7.36 -5.92
N PHE A 53 -10.08 -7.49 -4.60
CA PHE A 53 -10.65 -8.68 -3.95
C PHE A 53 -12.13 -8.82 -4.25
N ASP A 54 -12.92 -7.74 -4.18
CA ASP A 54 -14.34 -7.77 -4.50
C ASP A 54 -14.60 -8.12 -5.99
N MET A 55 -13.76 -7.59 -6.90
CA MET A 55 -13.82 -7.95 -8.32
C MET A 55 -13.38 -9.39 -8.62
N MET A 56 -12.50 -9.95 -7.79
CA MET A 56 -11.97 -11.31 -7.95
C MET A 56 -12.92 -12.36 -7.36
N ASP A 57 -13.38 -12.14 -6.14
CA ASP A 57 -14.29 -13.01 -5.40
C ASP A 57 -14.81 -12.25 -4.16
N THR A 58 -16.09 -11.86 -4.19
CA THR A 58 -16.76 -11.16 -3.08
C THR A 58 -16.71 -11.97 -1.78
N ASP A 59 -16.72 -13.32 -1.86
CA ASP A 59 -16.72 -14.22 -0.71
C ASP A 59 -15.30 -14.66 -0.30
N MET A 60 -14.27 -13.98 -0.80
CA MET A 60 -12.89 -14.27 -0.47
C MET A 60 -12.61 -14.17 1.03
N THR A 61 -11.99 -15.22 1.56
CA THR A 61 -11.71 -15.34 3.00
C THR A 61 -10.71 -14.30 3.49
N ASP A 62 -10.88 -13.88 4.74
CA ASP A 62 -9.97 -12.93 5.38
C ASP A 62 -8.52 -13.42 5.39
N GLN A 63 -8.29 -14.72 5.60
CA GLN A 63 -6.94 -15.28 5.58
C GLN A 63 -6.28 -15.09 4.21
N LEU A 64 -7.03 -15.28 3.13
CA LEU A 64 -6.51 -15.14 1.77
C LEU A 64 -6.26 -13.67 1.42
N LYS A 65 -7.19 -12.78 1.78
CA LYS A 65 -7.02 -11.31 1.65
C LYS A 65 -5.75 -10.84 2.35
N VAL A 66 -5.54 -11.27 3.59
CA VAL A 66 -4.34 -10.93 4.37
C VAL A 66 -3.07 -11.51 3.75
N ALA A 67 -3.11 -12.73 3.21
CA ALA A 67 -1.96 -13.32 2.53
C ALA A 67 -1.53 -12.48 1.31
N TYR A 68 -2.48 -12.06 0.48
CA TYR A 68 -2.21 -11.15 -0.65
C TYR A 68 -1.68 -9.80 -0.19
N LEU A 69 -2.30 -9.19 0.83
CA LEU A 69 -1.86 -7.91 1.38
C LEU A 69 -0.41 -7.95 1.90
N LYS A 70 -0.01 -9.06 2.56
CA LYS A 70 1.36 -9.26 3.09
C LYS A 70 2.40 -9.57 2.01
N ALA A 71 2.00 -10.17 0.88
CA ALA A 71 2.91 -10.67 -0.14
C ALA A 71 3.74 -9.54 -0.76
N ASP A 72 3.07 -8.47 -1.19
CA ASP A 72 3.67 -7.37 -1.96
C ASP A 72 3.64 -6.02 -1.21
N LEU A 73 3.61 -6.09 0.12
CA LEU A 73 3.80 -4.94 1.01
C LEU A 73 5.24 -4.40 0.91
N LYS A 74 5.40 -3.08 1.04
CA LYS A 74 6.72 -2.45 1.02
C LYS A 74 7.65 -3.02 2.08
N VAL A 75 8.93 -3.21 1.73
CA VAL A 75 9.91 -3.93 2.56
C VAL A 75 10.09 -3.29 3.94
N SER A 76 10.00 -1.96 4.03
CA SER A 76 10.13 -1.24 5.31
C SER A 76 9.07 -1.67 6.31
N LEU A 77 7.80 -1.79 5.89
CA LEU A 77 6.70 -2.21 6.76
C LEU A 77 6.56 -3.73 6.88
N LYS A 78 7.00 -4.48 5.86
CA LYS A 78 6.75 -5.92 5.76
C LYS A 78 7.22 -6.67 6.99
N LYS A 79 8.41 -6.36 7.50
CA LYS A 79 8.97 -7.03 8.68
C LYS A 79 8.11 -6.82 9.93
N ASP A 80 7.69 -5.59 10.20
CA ASP A 80 6.95 -5.24 11.40
C ASP A 80 5.50 -5.72 11.34
N VAL A 81 4.86 -5.61 10.18
CA VAL A 81 3.51 -6.18 9.95
C VAL A 81 3.52 -7.70 10.06
N MET A 82 4.55 -8.38 9.55
CA MET A 82 4.68 -9.84 9.71
C MET A 82 4.90 -10.25 11.17
N ARG A 83 5.60 -9.45 11.98
CA ARG A 83 5.81 -9.72 13.41
C ARG A 83 4.50 -9.68 14.20
N GLN A 84 3.61 -8.74 13.88
CA GLN A 84 2.31 -8.63 14.55
C GLN A 84 1.27 -9.65 14.05
N ASP A 85 1.53 -10.29 12.91
CA ASP A 85 0.74 -11.38 12.33
C ASP A 85 -0.78 -11.12 12.32
N PRO A 86 -1.25 -10.06 11.63
CA PRO A 86 -2.67 -9.74 11.55
C PRO A 86 -3.44 -10.89 10.89
N LYS A 87 -4.70 -11.09 11.33
CA LYS A 87 -5.58 -12.19 10.88
C LYS A 87 -6.75 -11.73 10.01
N THR A 88 -7.07 -10.45 10.06
CA THR A 88 -8.13 -9.85 9.24
C THR A 88 -7.59 -8.65 8.45
N PRO A 89 -8.23 -8.27 7.34
CA PRO A 89 -7.86 -7.06 6.59
C PRO A 89 -7.87 -5.80 7.45
N ALA A 90 -8.84 -5.66 8.36
CA ALA A 90 -8.92 -4.52 9.27
C ALA A 90 -7.72 -4.46 10.23
N GLN A 91 -7.35 -5.60 10.82
CA GLN A 91 -6.15 -5.69 11.68
C GLN A 91 -4.88 -5.38 10.89
N PHE A 92 -4.79 -5.87 9.65
CA PHE A 92 -3.66 -5.55 8.77
C PHE A 92 -3.52 -4.05 8.56
N LEU A 93 -4.62 -3.36 8.25
CA LEU A 93 -4.61 -1.92 8.01
C LEU A 93 -4.21 -1.14 9.27
N GLU A 94 -4.76 -1.51 10.42
CA GLU A 94 -4.44 -0.88 11.71
C GLU A 94 -2.95 -0.98 12.02
N VAL A 95 -2.40 -2.20 11.99
CA VAL A 95 -0.97 -2.46 12.24
C VAL A 95 -0.11 -1.68 11.27
N ALA A 96 -0.39 -1.79 9.97
CA ALA A 96 0.45 -1.20 8.95
C ALA A 96 0.40 0.34 8.94
N GLN A 97 -0.72 0.95 9.35
CA GLN A 97 -0.82 2.40 9.56
C GLN A 97 -0.02 2.89 10.76
N VAL A 98 0.03 2.12 11.86
CA VAL A 98 0.84 2.46 13.02
C VAL A 98 2.32 2.46 12.64
N GLU A 99 2.78 1.40 11.98
CA GLU A 99 4.18 1.26 11.55
C GLU A 99 4.55 2.35 10.52
N GLU A 100 3.67 2.67 9.56
CA GLU A 100 3.91 3.75 8.58
C GLU A 100 4.09 5.13 9.23
N LYS A 101 3.32 5.42 10.29
CA LYS A 101 3.46 6.66 11.07
C LYS A 101 4.77 6.68 11.87
N LEU A 102 5.17 5.54 12.43
CA LEU A 102 6.42 5.41 13.18
C LEU A 102 7.64 5.63 12.27
N ASP A 103 7.67 4.99 11.11
CA ASP A 103 8.72 5.17 10.10
C ASP A 103 8.85 6.64 9.67
N SER A 104 7.71 7.29 9.40
CA SER A 104 7.67 8.71 9.01
C SER A 104 8.22 9.63 10.11
N SER A 105 7.86 9.37 11.37
CA SER A 105 8.35 10.14 12.52
C SER A 105 9.85 9.96 12.77
N LEU A 106 10.37 8.74 12.63
CA LEU A 106 11.79 8.44 12.77
C LEU A 106 12.62 9.16 11.70
N THR A 107 12.14 9.17 10.46
CA THR A 107 12.82 9.83 9.34
C THR A 107 12.94 11.34 9.57
N MET A 108 11.85 11.99 10.04
CA MET A 108 11.87 13.43 10.37
C MET A 108 12.83 13.79 11.52
N GLN A 109 13.03 12.89 12.49
CA GLN A 109 13.97 13.14 13.59
C GLN A 109 15.44 13.08 13.14
N ILE A 110 15.76 12.21 12.17
CA ILE A 110 17.13 12.06 11.66
C ILE A 110 17.54 13.31 10.86
N ASP A 111 16.66 13.82 10.00
CA ASP A 111 16.94 15.01 9.18
C ASP A 111 17.17 16.28 10.02
N ASN A 112 16.51 16.38 11.18
CA ASN A 112 16.62 17.53 12.08
C ASN A 112 17.92 17.50 12.92
N VAL A 113 18.49 16.31 13.17
CA VAL A 113 19.80 16.16 13.85
C VAL A 113 20.95 16.51 12.90
N GLN A 114 20.82 16.19 11.61
CA GLN A 114 21.90 16.41 10.64
C GLN A 114 22.06 17.88 10.23
N THR A 115 21.00 18.68 10.28
CA THR A 115 21.04 20.14 10.03
C THR A 115 21.61 20.95 11.19
N SER A 116 21.81 20.34 12.36
CA SER A 116 22.31 21.01 13.57
C SER A 116 23.85 20.99 13.72
N HIS A 117 24.58 20.25 12.88
CA HIS A 117 26.03 20.01 13.07
C HIS A 117 26.99 20.68 12.07
N THR A 118 26.53 21.54 11.16
CA THR A 118 27.42 22.25 10.20
C THR A 118 27.51 23.77 10.38
N SER A 119 26.97 24.34 11.46
CA SER A 119 27.13 25.77 11.77
C SER A 119 28.21 26.02 12.82
N SER A 120 29.49 25.79 12.50
CA SER A 120 30.60 26.45 13.22
C SER A 120 31.96 26.29 12.52
N VAL A 121 32.28 27.10 11.51
CA VAL A 121 33.63 27.69 11.36
C VAL A 121 33.56 28.95 10.49
N SER A 122 33.62 30.13 11.12
CA SER A 122 34.11 31.41 10.56
C SER A 122 33.89 32.48 11.64
N THR A 123 34.82 33.28 12.14
CA THR A 123 36.19 33.65 11.75
C THR A 123 36.79 34.28 13.02
N ILE A 124 37.88 33.75 13.56
CA ILE A 124 38.59 34.41 14.66
C ILE A 124 39.33 35.62 14.06
N LYS A 125 38.86 36.83 14.41
CA LYS A 125 39.59 38.08 14.22
C LYS A 125 40.87 38.03 15.05
N SER A 126 42.03 38.25 14.43
CA SER A 126 43.27 38.57 15.15
C SER A 126 43.64 40.05 14.94
N PRO A 127 43.95 40.80 16.02
CA PRO A 127 44.21 42.22 15.96
C PRO A 127 45.67 42.56 15.62
N ILE A 128 45.84 43.69 14.96
CA ILE A 128 47.09 44.36 14.63
C ILE A 128 47.90 44.69 15.90
N ARG A 129 49.21 44.41 15.91
CA ARG A 129 50.17 45.18 16.72
C ARG A 129 51.55 45.24 16.07
N SER A 130 52.15 46.42 16.14
CA SER A 130 53.29 46.91 15.37
C SER A 130 54.61 46.96 16.17
N TYR A 131 55.73 46.91 15.42
CA TYR A 131 57.07 47.53 15.67
C TYR A 131 57.95 46.94 16.81
N PRO A 132 59.30 47.10 16.78
CA PRO A 132 60.15 48.21 16.27
C PRO A 132 60.80 48.02 14.90
#